data_AF-A0A3A0DYP0-F1
#
_entry.id   AF-A0A3A0DYP0-F1
#
_cell.length_a   1.000
_cell.length_b   1.000
_cell.length_c   1.000
_cell.angle_alpha   90.00
_cell.angle_beta   90.00
_cell.angle_gamma   90.00
#
_symmetry.space_group_name_H-M   'P 1'
#
loop_
_entity.id
_entity.type
_entity.pdbx_description
1 polymer ?
#
loop_
_entity_poly.entity_id
_entity_poly.type
_entity_poly.pdbx_seq_one_letter_code
_entity_poly.pdbx_strand_id
1 'polypeptide(L)'
;MSRHWMFFAAAVLIFSGCVDQRFLDAIGETQQADEHVVMDGPEALAWLKSNGNEAALASNRFLETENAVKYVEALYAAGAAKVVVPNDTIRDDEETVMGEGGPYADALVVTLPSDPELRKSVVDLCRAELRREGFDSPDVAAAPQIYLWWD
;
A
#
# COMPACT_ATOMS: atom_id res chain seq x y z
N MET A 1 -19.52 -11.47 -41.22
CA MET A 1 -18.67 -12.67 -41.36
C MET A 1 -18.59 -13.32 -39.98
N SER A 2 -19.37 -14.36 -39.66
CA SER A 2 -19.00 -15.78 -39.79
C SER A 2 -17.65 -16.07 -39.09
N ARG A 3 -17.51 -16.85 -38.00
CA ARG A 3 -18.06 -18.20 -37.71
C ARG A 3 -17.69 -18.73 -36.29
N HIS A 4 -18.56 -19.64 -35.78
CA HIS A 4 -18.31 -20.86 -34.96
C HIS A 4 -18.04 -20.71 -33.44
N TRP A 5 -19.00 -21.01 -32.55
CA TRP A 5 -19.47 -22.32 -32.03
C TRP A 5 -18.43 -23.12 -31.22
N MET A 6 -18.64 -23.28 -29.91
CA MET A 6 -18.89 -24.61 -29.31
C MET A 6 -19.47 -24.50 -27.89
N PHE A 7 -20.52 -25.28 -27.70
CA PHE A 7 -21.31 -25.51 -26.51
C PHE A 7 -20.51 -26.28 -25.46
N PHE A 8 -20.71 -25.97 -24.17
CA PHE A 8 -20.83 -27.02 -23.16
C PHE A 8 -22.09 -26.76 -22.33
N ALA A 9 -23.11 -27.57 -22.61
CA ALA A 9 -24.27 -27.73 -21.78
C ALA A 9 -23.89 -28.59 -20.57
N ALA A 10 -24.06 -28.07 -19.35
CA ALA A 10 -24.24 -28.91 -18.18
C ALA A 10 -25.73 -28.85 -17.83
N ALA A 11 -26.43 -29.92 -18.20
CA ALA A 11 -27.80 -30.16 -17.80
C ALA A 11 -27.85 -30.41 -16.29
N VAL A 12 -28.55 -29.55 -15.55
CA VAL A 12 -29.10 -29.91 -14.24
C VAL A 12 -30.60 -30.05 -14.44
N LEU A 13 -31.04 -31.30 -14.47
CA LEU A 13 -32.45 -31.68 -14.48
C LEU A 13 -33.07 -31.29 -13.12
N ILE A 14 -34.12 -30.48 -13.18
CA ILE A 14 -34.98 -30.13 -12.05
C ILE A 14 -36.04 -31.22 -11.87
N PHE A 15 -36.42 -31.49 -10.62
CA PHE A 15 -37.75 -31.84 -10.07
C PHE A 15 -37.52 -32.74 -8.85
N SER A 16 -37.92 -32.39 -7.62
CA SER A 16 -39.30 -32.12 -7.22
C SER A 16 -39.34 -31.47 -5.83
N GLY A 17 -40.25 -30.51 -5.63
CA GLY A 17 -40.60 -29.97 -4.32
C GLY A 17 -40.37 -28.46 -4.23
N CYS A 18 -41.47 -27.70 -4.13
CA CYS A 18 -41.53 -26.24 -3.94
C CYS A 18 -40.35 -25.67 -3.14
N VAL A 19 -39.46 -24.94 -3.80
CA VAL A 19 -38.67 -23.90 -3.16
C VAL A 19 -39.04 -22.61 -3.86
N ASP A 20 -39.66 -21.70 -3.10
CA ASP A 20 -40.13 -20.39 -3.53
C ASP A 20 -39.01 -19.66 -4.29
N GLN A 21 -39.30 -19.22 -5.51
CA GLN A 21 -38.35 -18.47 -6.35
C GLN A 21 -37.85 -17.20 -5.65
N ARG A 22 -38.55 -16.72 -4.61
CA ARG A 22 -38.13 -15.58 -3.78
C ARG A 22 -37.02 -15.88 -2.78
N PHE A 23 -36.61 -17.14 -2.60
CA PHE A 23 -35.51 -17.52 -1.71
C PHE A 23 -34.15 -17.56 -2.44
N LEU A 24 -34.14 -17.73 -3.77
CA LEU A 24 -32.92 -17.71 -4.58
C LEU A 24 -32.49 -16.29 -4.97
N ASP A 25 -33.41 -15.32 -5.00
CA ASP A 25 -33.06 -13.90 -5.14
C ASP A 25 -32.52 -13.28 -3.83
N ALA A 26 -32.51 -14.03 -2.72
CA ALA A 26 -32.07 -13.56 -1.40
C ALA A 26 -30.67 -14.05 -0.99
N ILE A 27 -30.00 -14.87 -1.81
CA ILE A 27 -28.64 -15.36 -1.56
C ILE A 27 -27.77 -15.14 -2.79
N GLY A 28 -27.63 -13.88 -3.17
CA GLY A 28 -26.97 -13.47 -4.42
C GLY A 28 -25.93 -12.36 -4.26
N GLU A 29 -25.28 -12.22 -3.10
CA GLU A 29 -24.07 -11.40 -2.95
C GLU A 29 -22.98 -12.19 -2.23
N THR A 30 -22.39 -13.14 -2.94
CA THR A 30 -21.03 -13.58 -2.64
C THR A 30 -20.11 -12.84 -3.59
N GLN A 31 -19.41 -11.81 -3.09
CA GLN A 31 -18.04 -11.45 -3.46
C GLN A 31 -17.63 -10.16 -2.72
N GLN A 32 -17.32 -10.27 -1.43
CA GLN A 32 -16.20 -9.48 -0.87
C GLN A 32 -15.03 -10.44 -0.75
N ALA A 33 -14.41 -10.71 -1.89
CA ALA A 33 -13.03 -11.15 -1.88
C ALA A 33 -12.22 -9.94 -1.39
N ASP A 34 -11.61 -10.12 -0.23
CA ASP A 34 -10.43 -9.45 0.30
C ASP A 34 -9.54 -8.81 -0.80
N GLU A 35 -9.93 -7.63 -1.29
CA GLU A 35 -9.10 -6.83 -2.16
C GLU A 35 -8.13 -6.09 -1.24
N HIS A 36 -7.01 -6.75 -0.94
CA HIS A 36 -5.85 -6.10 -0.36
C HIS A 36 -5.44 -4.95 -1.30
N VAL A 37 -5.90 -3.74 -1.00
CA VAL A 37 -5.53 -2.53 -1.74
C VAL A 37 -4.04 -2.31 -1.51
N VAL A 38 -3.24 -2.67 -2.51
CA VAL A 38 -1.82 -2.36 -2.55
C VAL A 38 -1.72 -0.86 -2.81
N MET A 39 -1.26 -0.10 -1.82
CA MET A 39 -1.01 1.33 -2.02
C MET A 39 0.20 1.50 -2.95
N ASP A 40 0.06 2.42 -3.90
CA ASP A 40 1.03 2.69 -4.96
C ASP A 40 1.41 4.18 -5.03
N GLY A 41 2.51 4.45 -5.71
CA GLY A 41 3.09 5.78 -5.84
C GLY A 41 4.52 5.72 -6.38
N PRO A 42 5.20 6.86 -6.53
CA PRO A 42 6.59 6.87 -6.96
C PRO A 42 7.48 6.12 -5.97
N GLU A 43 8.49 5.41 -6.50
CA GLU A 43 9.52 4.75 -5.68
C GLU A 43 10.25 5.80 -4.84
N ALA A 44 10.31 5.58 -3.53
CA ALA A 44 10.67 6.62 -2.58
C ALA A 44 12.11 7.12 -2.73
N LEU A 45 13.09 6.25 -3.02
CA LEU A 45 14.48 6.71 -3.21
C LEU A 45 14.64 7.57 -4.46
N ALA A 46 14.07 7.13 -5.58
CA ALA A 46 14.09 7.87 -6.83
C ALA A 46 13.40 9.23 -6.67
N TRP A 47 12.23 9.24 -6.02
CA TRP A 47 11.49 10.46 -5.75
C TRP A 47 12.31 11.43 -4.90
N LEU A 48 12.79 11.01 -3.73
CA LEU A 48 13.58 11.85 -2.82
C LEU A 48 14.86 12.38 -3.46
N LYS A 49 15.61 11.54 -4.19
CA LYS A 49 16.89 11.94 -4.83
C LYS A 49 16.70 12.89 -6.02
N SER A 50 15.51 12.90 -6.61
CA SER A 50 15.16 13.83 -7.71
C SER A 50 14.50 15.12 -7.22
N ASN A 51 14.11 15.18 -5.94
CA ASN A 51 13.36 16.28 -5.37
C ASN A 51 14.30 17.44 -4.99
N GLY A 52 13.92 18.66 -5.36
CA GLY A 52 14.66 19.88 -5.03
C GLY A 52 14.36 20.44 -3.63
N ASN A 53 13.33 19.92 -2.95
CA ASN A 53 12.98 20.32 -1.59
C ASN A 53 14.01 19.76 -0.59
N GLU A 54 14.60 20.64 0.23
CA GLU A 54 15.59 20.27 1.26
C GLU A 54 14.99 19.43 2.39
N ALA A 55 13.66 19.41 2.53
CA ALA A 55 12.91 18.68 3.55
C ALA A 55 11.66 17.97 2.97
N ALA A 56 11.82 17.29 1.83
CA ALA A 56 10.75 16.73 0.99
C ALA A 56 9.83 15.70 1.66
N LEU A 57 10.25 15.08 2.77
CA LEU A 57 9.47 14.04 3.45
C LEU A 57 9.51 14.24 4.95
N ALA A 58 8.33 14.36 5.57
CA ALA A 58 8.12 14.39 7.02
C ALA A 58 9.20 15.24 7.73
N SER A 59 9.22 16.54 7.44
CA SER A 59 10.25 17.46 7.92
C SER A 59 10.34 17.52 9.45
N ASN A 60 9.21 17.36 10.15
CA ASN A 60 9.10 17.14 11.59
C ASN A 60 9.88 15.90 12.09
N ARG A 61 10.08 14.89 11.24
CA ARG A 61 10.77 13.63 11.54
C ARG A 61 12.22 13.62 11.09
N PHE A 62 12.47 13.99 9.84
CA PHE A 62 13.79 13.82 9.21
C PHE A 62 14.60 15.12 9.14
N LEU A 63 13.94 16.27 9.31
CA LEU A 63 14.47 17.62 9.13
C LEU A 63 14.92 17.91 7.69
N GLU A 64 15.71 17.01 7.11
CA GLU A 64 16.33 17.14 5.80
C GLU A 64 16.06 15.89 4.93
N THR A 65 15.89 16.08 3.63
CA THR A 65 15.70 15.05 2.61
C THR A 65 16.81 14.00 2.65
N GLU A 66 18.05 14.40 2.94
CA GLU A 66 19.17 13.45 3.06
C GLU A 66 18.95 12.42 4.19
N ASN A 67 18.32 12.84 5.29
CA ASN A 67 18.02 11.94 6.41
C ASN A 67 16.84 11.01 6.09
N ALA A 68 15.84 11.51 5.35
CA ALA A 68 14.78 10.68 4.81
C ALA A 68 15.34 9.62 3.84
N VAL A 69 16.27 10.00 2.95
CA VAL A 69 16.96 9.06 2.04
C VAL A 69 17.67 7.97 2.83
N LYS A 70 18.45 8.32 3.86
CA LYS A 70 19.14 7.33 4.72
C LYS A 70 18.18 6.35 5.37
N TYR A 71 17.01 6.81 5.80
CA TYR A 71 15.99 5.94 6.38
C TYR A 71 15.40 4.97 5.34
N VAL A 72 15.07 5.45 4.14
CA VAL A 72 14.57 4.58 3.06
C VAL A 72 15.66 3.58 2.60
N GLU A 73 16.93 3.99 2.54
CA GLU A 73 18.05 3.08 2.26
C GLU A 73 18.17 2.01 3.35
N ALA A 74 17.96 2.36 4.63
CA ALA A 74 17.95 1.39 5.72
C ALA A 74 16.79 0.38 5.60
N LEU A 75 15.60 0.82 5.16
CA LEU A 75 14.48 -0.09 4.89
C LEU A 75 14.83 -1.10 3.79
N TYR A 76 15.41 -0.65 2.67
CA TYR A 76 15.85 -1.56 1.60
C TYR A 76 17.00 -2.47 2.05
N ALA A 77 17.97 -1.96 2.80
CA ALA A 77 19.05 -2.76 3.35
C ALA A 77 18.56 -3.84 4.33
N ALA A 78 17.46 -3.58 5.06
CA ALA A 78 16.78 -4.55 5.90
C ALA A 78 15.94 -5.58 5.11
N GLY A 79 15.75 -5.37 3.81
CA GLY A 79 15.05 -6.30 2.92
C GLY A 79 13.65 -5.87 2.50
N ALA A 80 13.27 -4.60 2.63
CA ALA A 80 12.00 -4.11 2.10
C ALA A 80 11.89 -4.43 0.60
N ALA A 81 10.74 -4.95 0.17
CA ALA A 81 10.53 -5.34 -1.22
C ALA A 81 10.25 -4.14 -2.13
N LYS A 82 9.59 -3.12 -1.58
CA LYS A 82 9.26 -1.87 -2.27
C LYS A 82 8.99 -0.79 -1.22
N VAL A 83 9.44 0.43 -1.45
CA VAL A 83 9.06 1.60 -0.66
C VAL A 83 8.54 2.68 -1.61
N VAL A 84 7.35 3.20 -1.36
CA VAL A 84 6.72 4.26 -2.17
C VAL A 84 6.27 5.41 -1.31
N VAL A 85 6.21 6.60 -1.92
CA VAL A 85 5.46 7.74 -1.38
C VAL A 85 4.04 7.63 -1.91
N PRO A 86 3.00 7.49 -1.06
CA PRO A 86 1.62 7.38 -1.52
C PRO A 86 1.17 8.63 -2.27
N ASN A 87 0.57 8.46 -3.45
CA ASN A 87 0.18 9.59 -4.32
C ASN A 87 -0.77 10.59 -3.64
N ASP A 88 -1.66 10.11 -2.79
CA ASP A 88 -2.63 10.92 -2.06
C ASP A 88 -2.01 11.76 -0.93
N THR A 89 -0.72 11.57 -0.64
CA THR A 89 0.02 12.34 0.37
C THR A 89 1.00 13.33 -0.23
N ILE A 90 1.18 13.34 -1.56
CA ILE A 90 2.09 14.26 -2.24
C ILE A 90 1.38 15.60 -2.41
N ARG A 91 1.97 16.66 -1.84
CA ARG A 91 1.62 18.06 -2.06
C ARG A 91 2.56 18.63 -3.13
N ASP A 92 2.02 18.88 -4.32
CA ASP A 92 2.77 19.37 -5.49
C ASP A 92 2.14 20.62 -6.10
N ASP A 93 1.30 21.33 -5.35
CA ASP A 93 0.74 22.60 -5.77
C ASP A 93 1.83 23.68 -5.95
N GLU A 94 1.49 24.70 -6.75
CA GLU A 94 2.45 25.74 -7.16
C GLU A 94 3.05 26.49 -5.97
N GLU A 95 2.28 26.69 -4.90
CA GLU A 95 2.75 27.38 -3.68
C GLU A 95 3.80 26.53 -2.96
N THR A 96 3.54 25.24 -2.73
CA THR A 96 4.52 24.33 -2.15
C THR A 96 5.77 24.20 -3.01
N VAL A 97 5.63 23.97 -4.32
CA VAL A 97 6.79 23.74 -5.20
C VAL A 97 7.68 24.99 -5.29
N MET A 98 7.11 26.19 -5.38
CA MET A 98 7.89 27.43 -5.42
C MET A 98 8.44 27.83 -4.06
N GLY A 99 7.69 27.60 -2.98
CA GLY A 99 8.07 28.00 -1.62
C GLY A 99 9.11 27.08 -0.99
N GLU A 100 9.03 25.78 -1.28
CA GLU A 100 9.85 24.75 -0.62
C GLU A 100 10.88 24.10 -1.56
N GLY A 101 10.86 24.44 -2.86
CA GLY A 101 11.83 23.94 -3.84
C GLY A 101 11.46 22.59 -4.48
N GLY A 102 10.28 22.06 -4.18
CA GLY A 102 9.77 20.83 -4.77
C GLY A 102 8.58 20.25 -4.00
N PRO A 103 7.95 19.18 -4.50
CA PRO A 103 6.84 18.53 -3.83
C PRO A 103 7.20 18.02 -2.43
N TYR A 104 6.19 17.87 -1.58
CA TYR A 104 6.37 17.41 -0.19
C TYR A 104 5.41 16.27 0.13
N ALA A 105 5.79 15.34 1.01
CA ALA A 105 4.89 14.31 1.53
C ALA A 105 5.12 14.03 3.02
N ASP A 106 4.12 13.41 3.66
CA ASP A 106 4.16 13.04 5.08
C ASP A 106 4.13 11.52 5.31
N ALA A 107 4.14 10.72 4.25
CA ALA A 107 3.92 9.28 4.37
C ALA A 107 4.83 8.41 3.48
N LEU A 108 4.98 7.17 3.92
CA LEU A 108 5.59 6.08 3.16
C LEU A 108 4.75 4.81 3.26
N VAL A 109 4.74 4.03 2.20
CA VAL A 109 4.25 2.64 2.21
C VAL A 109 5.41 1.70 1.96
N VAL A 110 5.60 0.77 2.90
CA VAL A 110 6.67 -0.24 2.88
C VAL A 110 6.05 -1.59 2.59
N THR A 111 6.40 -2.19 1.45
CA THR A 111 6.01 -3.57 1.12
C THR A 111 6.99 -4.53 1.77
N LEU A 112 6.47 -5.44 2.59
CA LEU A 112 7.27 -6.38 3.35
C LEU A 112 7.74 -7.56 2.48
N PRO A 113 8.97 -8.06 2.67
CA PRO A 113 9.44 -9.25 1.98
C PRO A 113 8.67 -10.51 2.41
N SER A 114 8.72 -11.54 1.58
CA SER A 114 8.17 -12.87 1.91
C SER A 114 9.10 -13.68 2.82
N ASP A 115 10.40 -13.36 2.83
CA ASP A 115 11.37 -13.99 3.73
C ASP A 115 11.10 -13.58 5.20
N PRO A 116 10.91 -14.53 6.13
CA PRO A 116 10.53 -14.22 7.51
C PRO A 116 11.57 -13.40 8.30
N GLU A 117 12.86 -13.63 8.08
CA GLU A 117 13.92 -12.95 8.82
C GLU A 117 14.06 -11.51 8.32
N LEU A 118 14.09 -11.30 7.00
CA LEU A 118 14.09 -9.96 6.41
C LEU A 118 12.80 -9.21 6.77
N ARG A 119 11.65 -9.90 6.75
CA ARG A 119 10.37 -9.31 7.16
C ARG A 119 10.44 -8.81 8.58
N LYS A 120 10.98 -9.61 9.50
CA LYS A 120 11.15 -9.20 10.89
C LYS A 120 12.03 -7.95 10.98
N SER A 121 13.15 -7.88 10.26
CA SER A 121 14.04 -6.72 10.25
C SER A 121 13.35 -5.43 9.76
N VAL A 122 12.58 -5.51 8.68
CA VAL A 122 11.83 -4.35 8.16
C VAL A 122 10.71 -3.93 9.13
N VAL A 123 9.99 -4.90 9.69
CA VAL A 123 8.94 -4.66 10.68
C VAL A 123 9.50 -3.97 11.93
N ASP A 124 10.67 -4.39 12.41
CA ASP A 124 11.29 -3.81 13.60
C ASP A 124 11.67 -2.33 13.37
N LEU A 125 12.18 -1.98 12.18
CA LEU A 125 12.42 -0.57 11.80
C LEU A 125 11.11 0.23 11.75
N CYS A 126 10.10 -0.30 11.07
CA CYS A 126 8.81 0.38 10.94
C CYS A 126 8.11 0.54 12.30
N ARG A 127 8.19 -0.46 13.18
CA ARG A 127 7.61 -0.40 14.53
C ARG A 127 8.24 0.68 15.39
N ALA A 128 9.53 0.97 15.22
CA ALA A 128 10.18 2.05 15.96
C ALA A 128 9.52 3.41 15.62
N GLU A 129 9.22 3.64 14.35
CA GLU A 129 8.50 4.83 13.89
C GLU A 129 7.04 4.83 14.34
N LEU A 130 6.30 3.74 14.11
CA LEU A 130 4.90 3.63 14.52
C LEU A 130 4.71 3.89 16.03
N ARG A 131 5.58 3.33 16.87
CA ARG A 131 5.52 3.54 18.33
C ARG A 131 5.76 4.99 18.72
N ARG A 132 6.62 5.69 17.98
CA ARG A 132 6.89 7.11 18.21
C ARG A 132 5.64 7.95 17.98
N GLU A 133 4.86 7.58 16.97
CA GLU A 133 3.57 8.18 16.63
C GLU A 133 2.40 7.61 17.46
N GLY A 134 2.69 6.83 18.51
CA GLY A 134 1.69 6.30 19.45
C GLY A 134 0.96 5.04 18.97
N PHE A 135 1.43 4.41 17.89
CA PHE A 135 0.84 3.20 17.32
C PHE A 135 1.68 1.95 17.65
N ASP A 136 1.13 1.02 18.43
CA ASP A 136 1.77 -0.27 18.72
C ASP A 136 0.75 -1.40 18.54
N SER A 137 0.72 -1.99 17.35
CA SER A 137 -0.15 -3.12 17.04
C SER A 137 0.67 -4.40 16.81
N PRO A 138 0.24 -5.54 17.37
CA PRO A 138 0.86 -6.83 17.08
C PRO A 138 0.69 -7.23 15.60
N ASP A 139 -0.38 -6.76 14.94
CA ASP A 139 -0.79 -7.19 13.60
C ASP A 139 0.07 -6.60 12.47
N VAL A 140 0.91 -5.61 12.78
CA VAL A 140 1.85 -4.97 11.82
C VAL A 140 2.72 -6.00 11.09
N ALA A 141 3.11 -7.08 11.77
CA ALA A 141 3.94 -8.13 11.18
C ALA A 141 3.20 -9.03 10.17
N ALA A 142 1.88 -9.13 10.31
CA ALA A 142 1.03 -9.97 9.47
C ALA A 142 0.61 -9.26 8.17
N ALA A 143 0.63 -7.92 8.14
CA ALA A 143 0.26 -7.15 6.96
C ALA A 143 1.22 -7.38 5.77
N PRO A 144 0.75 -7.27 4.52
CA PRO A 144 1.65 -7.28 3.35
C PRO A 144 2.43 -5.97 3.20
N GLN A 145 1.87 -4.88 3.71
CA GLN A 145 2.44 -3.54 3.66
C GLN A 145 2.30 -2.84 5.01
N ILE A 146 3.21 -1.91 5.30
CA ILE A 146 3.11 -1.00 6.45
C ILE A 146 3.00 0.42 5.92
N TYR A 147 1.97 1.13 6.36
CA TYR A 147 1.79 2.56 6.13
C TYR A 147 2.42 3.33 7.30
N LEU A 148 3.35 4.22 6.99
CA LEU A 148 3.98 5.13 7.94
C LEU A 148 3.53 6.55 7.60
N TRP A 149 3.11 7.31 8.60
CA TRP A 149 2.70 8.70 8.47
C TRP A 149 3.22 9.49 9.67
N TRP A 150 3.68 10.71 9.40
CA TRP A 150 4.23 11.63 10.37
C TRP A 150 3.54 12.99 10.22
N ASP A 151 3.04 13.55 11.31
CA ASP A 151 2.35 14.88 11.36
C ASP A 151 3.20 15.91 12.11
#